data_AF-A0A0D8XUS7-F1
#
_entry.id   AF-A0A0D8XUS7-F1
#
_cell.length_a   1.000
_cell.length_b   1.000
_cell.length_c   1.000
_cell.angle_alpha   90.00
_cell.angle_beta   90.00
_cell.angle_gamma   90.00
#
_symmetry.space_group_name_H-M   'P 1'
#
loop_
_entity.id
_entity.type
_entity.pdbx_description
1 polymer ?
#
loop_
_entity_poly.entity_id
_entity_poly.type
_entity_poly.pdbx_seq_one_letter_code
_entity_poly.pdbx_strand_id
1 'polypeptide(L)'
;MSDQENVEHEHGGSVPGLMTEENAEIVKEKDEEKKDTLKCPPAPEFPLADRVKELKLDVARFYPTALLTELYTEPLECPAFYEDLKTKPSTFYKDMKDLPDYVAKKYIPDISRRYIELERRIKLLESTLWALPREDRSLEEDRFEILTELLDKACQGFEIWDEHVERNIKYGHRVVLEARLLHLIESKFDIIEKICAEFDKLKGDQHGVNNEREVLDKNLPALRIENTPSSNESSNVKSKRNVREYCFIFETHFFIAQFLRYEIRHCDLMFTEIHESFLKSYLEMDW
;
A
#
# COMPACT_ATOMS: atom_id res chain seq x y z
N MET A 1 26.34 58.93 -38.39
CA MET A 1 26.47 58.79 -39.85
C MET A 1 26.95 57.37 -40.08
N SER A 2 26.03 56.40 -40.21
CA SER A 2 25.36 55.99 -41.46
C SER A 2 26.37 55.44 -42.48
N ASP A 3 26.50 54.12 -42.58
CA ASP A 3 25.95 53.28 -43.66
C ASP A 3 26.70 51.95 -43.84
N GLN A 4 25.91 50.93 -44.20
CA GLN A 4 26.24 49.52 -44.42
C GLN A 4 27.08 49.28 -45.68
N GLU A 5 27.82 48.16 -45.73
CA GLU A 5 27.58 47.13 -46.76
C GLU A 5 28.24 45.78 -46.43
N ASN A 6 27.54 44.72 -46.89
CA ASN A 6 27.78 43.29 -46.68
C ASN A 6 29.02 42.77 -47.41
N VAL A 7 29.67 41.75 -46.84
CA VAL A 7 30.26 40.65 -47.64
C VAL A 7 29.95 39.31 -46.96
N GLU A 8 29.46 38.41 -47.80
CA GLU A 8 28.94 37.07 -47.55
C GLU A 8 30.02 36.08 -47.08
N HIS A 9 29.61 35.10 -46.25
CA HIS A 9 30.17 33.76 -46.35
C HIS A 9 29.07 32.73 -46.07
N GLU A 10 28.58 32.15 -47.16
CA GLU A 10 27.77 30.93 -47.19
C GLU A 10 28.59 29.73 -46.70
N HIS A 11 27.95 28.87 -45.89
CA HIS A 11 28.00 27.39 -45.87
C HIS A 11 26.85 27.00 -44.91
N GLY A 12 25.70 26.48 -45.34
CA GLY A 12 25.53 25.36 -46.26
C GLY A 12 25.13 24.14 -45.43
N GLY A 13 23.84 23.97 -45.16
CA GLY A 13 23.32 22.84 -44.38
C GLY A 13 21.80 22.86 -44.19
N SER A 14 21.04 23.18 -45.23
CA SER A 14 19.60 22.93 -45.28
C SER A 14 19.38 21.42 -45.14
N VAL A 15 18.81 20.99 -44.02
CA VAL A 15 18.18 19.67 -43.94
C VAL A 15 17.04 19.66 -44.96
N PRO A 16 16.99 18.70 -45.90
CA PRO A 16 15.93 18.61 -46.89
C PRO A 16 14.56 18.54 -46.20
N GLY A 17 13.60 19.32 -46.70
CA GLY A 17 12.24 19.35 -46.18
C GLY A 17 11.62 17.96 -46.24
N LEU A 18 11.31 17.40 -45.06
CA LEU A 18 10.48 16.21 -44.93
C LEU A 18 9.16 16.47 -45.66
N MET A 19 8.81 15.56 -46.58
CA MET A 19 7.55 15.62 -47.32
C MET A 19 6.38 15.59 -46.33
N THR A 20 5.25 16.20 -46.70
CA THR A 20 4.04 16.29 -45.85
C THR A 20 3.52 14.94 -45.36
N GLU A 21 3.88 13.84 -46.02
CA GLU A 21 3.55 12.46 -45.64
C GLU A 21 4.44 11.92 -44.50
N GLU A 22 5.73 12.26 -44.48
CA GLU A 22 6.70 11.79 -43.48
C GLU A 22 6.49 12.47 -42.12
N ASN A 23 6.09 13.75 -42.13
CA ASN A 23 5.63 14.45 -40.92
C ASN A 23 4.28 13.90 -40.41
N ALA A 24 3.41 13.43 -41.30
CA ALA A 24 2.15 12.82 -40.90
C ALA A 24 2.36 11.43 -40.28
N GLU A 25 3.33 10.65 -40.77
CA GLU A 25 3.75 9.38 -40.18
C GLU A 25 4.37 9.58 -38.80
N ILE A 26 5.25 10.58 -38.60
CA ILE A 26 5.83 10.87 -37.28
C ILE A 26 4.76 11.33 -36.27
N VAL A 27 3.76 12.08 -36.70
CA VAL A 27 2.64 12.47 -35.82
C VAL A 27 1.77 11.25 -35.49
N LYS A 28 1.55 10.36 -36.45
CA LYS A 28 0.75 9.14 -36.27
C LYS A 28 1.46 8.12 -35.37
N GLU A 29 2.78 7.96 -35.50
CA GLU A 29 3.60 7.14 -34.59
C GLU A 29 3.61 7.72 -33.17
N LYS A 30 3.68 9.04 -33.00
CA LYS A 30 3.55 9.69 -31.69
C LYS A 30 2.16 9.56 -31.07
N ASP A 31 1.10 9.56 -31.88
CA ASP A 31 -0.27 9.35 -31.42
C ASP A 31 -0.56 7.86 -31.13
N GLU A 32 0.16 6.94 -31.77
CA GLU A 32 0.12 5.51 -31.49
C GLU A 32 0.95 5.14 -30.24
N GLU A 33 2.13 5.75 -30.02
CA GLU A 33 2.91 5.63 -28.77
C GLU A 33 2.17 6.20 -27.55
N LYS A 34 1.44 7.31 -27.72
CA LYS A 34 0.54 7.85 -26.69
C LYS A 34 -0.66 6.97 -26.40
N LYS A 35 -1.11 6.16 -27.37
CA LYS A 35 -2.20 5.19 -27.13
C LYS A 35 -1.72 3.93 -26.43
N ASP A 36 -0.46 3.53 -26.61
CA ASP A 36 0.08 2.31 -25.99
C ASP A 36 0.51 2.53 -24.54
N THR A 37 0.93 3.75 -24.18
CA THR A 37 1.19 4.16 -22.77
C THR A 37 -0.08 4.31 -21.92
N LEU A 38 -1.27 4.28 -22.53
CA LEU A 38 -2.58 4.52 -21.89
C LEU A 38 -3.45 3.26 -21.77
N LYS A 39 -2.94 2.07 -22.14
CA LYS A 39 -3.71 0.83 -21.97
C LYS A 39 -3.71 0.41 -20.50
N CYS A 40 -4.84 0.64 -19.84
CA CYS A 40 -5.20 -0.04 -18.60
C CYS A 40 -4.96 -1.55 -18.76
N PRO A 41 -4.32 -2.23 -17.79
CA PRO A 41 -4.20 -3.68 -17.79
C PRO A 41 -5.57 -4.36 -17.96
N PRO A 42 -5.63 -5.56 -18.56
CA PRO A 42 -6.88 -6.29 -18.78
C PRO A 42 -7.68 -6.54 -17.48
N ALA A 43 -8.99 -6.76 -17.64
CA ALA A 43 -9.98 -6.86 -16.58
C ALA A 43 -9.65 -7.92 -15.49
N PRO A 44 -10.15 -7.75 -14.25
CA PRO A 44 -9.61 -8.45 -13.09
C PRO A 44 -9.96 -9.93 -13.04
N GLU A 45 -8.96 -10.77 -12.89
CA GLU A 45 -9.11 -12.06 -12.20
C GLU A 45 -9.12 -11.79 -10.69
N PHE A 46 -10.03 -12.43 -9.95
CA PHE A 46 -10.13 -12.34 -8.48
C PHE A 46 -9.67 -13.67 -7.84
N PRO A 47 -8.37 -14.01 -7.93
CA PRO A 47 -7.86 -15.30 -7.51
C PRO A 47 -8.11 -15.58 -6.02
N LEU A 48 -8.19 -14.55 -5.16
CA LEU A 48 -8.43 -14.75 -3.73
C LEU A 48 -9.80 -15.37 -3.44
N ALA A 49 -10.83 -15.04 -4.22
CA ALA A 49 -12.15 -15.64 -4.03
C ALA A 49 -12.15 -17.15 -4.31
N ASP A 50 -11.39 -17.59 -5.32
CA ASP A 50 -11.27 -19.01 -5.65
C ASP A 50 -10.32 -19.72 -4.69
N ARG A 51 -9.23 -19.08 -4.27
CA ARG A 51 -8.32 -19.58 -3.23
C ARG A 51 -9.01 -19.78 -1.89
N VAL A 52 -9.87 -18.84 -1.48
CA VAL A 52 -10.68 -18.97 -0.25
C VAL A 52 -11.61 -20.19 -0.29
N LYS A 53 -12.22 -20.47 -1.44
CA LYS A 53 -13.06 -21.66 -1.63
C LYS A 53 -12.23 -22.95 -1.66
N GLU A 54 -11.09 -22.95 -2.36
CA GLU A 54 -10.19 -24.10 -2.43
C GLU A 54 -9.71 -24.52 -1.03
N LEU A 55 -9.31 -23.53 -0.23
CA LEU A 55 -8.84 -23.71 1.14
C LEU A 55 -9.99 -23.83 2.15
N LYS A 56 -11.25 -23.69 1.69
CA LYS A 56 -12.49 -23.80 2.48
C LYS A 56 -12.50 -22.86 3.69
N LEU A 57 -11.98 -21.64 3.50
CA LEU A 57 -11.94 -20.61 4.53
C LEU A 57 -13.27 -19.88 4.69
N ASP A 58 -14.12 -19.96 3.66
CA ASP A 58 -15.50 -19.46 3.63
C ASP A 58 -16.49 -20.36 4.40
N VAL A 59 -16.10 -21.58 4.74
CA VAL A 59 -16.92 -22.55 5.48
C VAL A 59 -16.23 -22.91 6.79
N ALA A 60 -16.67 -22.30 7.90
CA ALA A 60 -16.21 -22.71 9.22
C ALA A 60 -16.75 -24.12 9.54
N ARG A 61 -15.90 -25.15 9.45
CA ARG A 61 -16.27 -26.56 9.69
C ARG A 61 -16.51 -26.85 11.18
N PHE A 62 -17.68 -27.36 11.50
CA PHE A 62 -17.96 -28.11 12.73
C PHE A 62 -17.58 -29.58 12.48
N TYR A 63 -16.88 -30.23 13.41
CA TYR A 63 -16.79 -31.69 13.40
C TYR A 63 -17.90 -32.21 14.32
N PRO A 64 -19.05 -32.64 13.81
CA PRO A 64 -19.89 -33.53 14.59
C PRO A 64 -19.14 -34.84 14.72
N THR A 65 -19.14 -35.38 15.92
CA THR A 65 -18.54 -36.67 16.28
C THR A 65 -18.88 -37.73 15.23
N ALA A 66 -17.86 -38.48 14.81
CA ALA A 66 -17.85 -39.45 13.71
C ALA A 66 -19.19 -40.16 13.43
N LEU A 67 -19.91 -39.72 12.39
CA LEU A 67 -20.79 -40.50 11.51
C LEU A 67 -21.54 -39.50 10.60
N LEU A 68 -21.37 -39.64 9.27
CA LEU A 68 -22.00 -38.87 8.16
C LEU A 68 -21.17 -37.69 7.62
N THR A 69 -20.15 -38.00 6.81
CA THR A 69 -19.16 -37.06 6.27
C THR A 69 -19.49 -36.47 4.89
N GLU A 70 -20.63 -36.77 4.27
CA GLU A 70 -20.84 -36.33 2.88
C GLU A 70 -22.29 -35.90 2.64
N LEU A 71 -22.60 -34.60 2.83
CA LEU A 71 -23.40 -33.77 1.89
C LEU A 71 -23.87 -32.40 2.46
N TYR A 72 -23.70 -32.10 3.74
CA TYR A 72 -24.18 -30.82 4.30
C TYR A 72 -23.05 -30.05 5.00
N THR A 73 -22.44 -29.11 4.28
CA THR A 73 -21.59 -28.05 4.86
C THR A 73 -22.49 -26.98 5.48
N GLU A 74 -22.84 -27.13 6.75
CA GLU A 74 -23.50 -26.06 7.50
C GLU A 74 -22.46 -25.07 8.05
N PRO A 75 -22.67 -23.75 7.90
CA PRO A 75 -21.84 -22.74 8.56
C PRO A 75 -21.83 -22.95 10.07
N LEU A 76 -20.68 -22.76 10.72
CA LEU A 76 -20.54 -22.89 12.18
C LEU A 76 -21.50 -22.00 12.99
N GLU A 77 -21.96 -20.91 12.37
CA GLU A 77 -22.78 -19.85 12.98
C GLU A 77 -23.87 -19.42 12.00
N CYS A 78 -24.97 -18.88 12.51
CA CYS A 78 -26.08 -18.40 11.68
C CYS A 78 -25.66 -17.22 10.78
N PRO A 79 -26.33 -17.01 9.61
CA PRO A 79 -26.00 -15.88 8.73
C PRO A 79 -26.02 -14.50 9.41
N ALA A 80 -26.91 -14.29 10.39
CA ALA A 80 -27.01 -13.04 11.13
C ALA A 80 -25.73 -12.70 11.92
N PHE A 81 -24.96 -13.71 12.36
CA PHE A 81 -23.66 -13.51 13.00
C PHE A 81 -22.67 -12.84 12.06
N TYR A 82 -22.57 -13.34 10.82
CA TYR A 82 -21.64 -12.77 9.83
C TYR A 82 -22.08 -11.39 9.34
N GLU A 83 -23.39 -11.12 9.27
CA GLU A 83 -23.87 -9.76 8.99
C GLU A 83 -23.49 -8.76 10.09
N ASP A 84 -23.55 -9.15 11.38
CA ASP A 84 -23.07 -8.29 12.47
C ASP A 84 -21.56 -8.03 12.38
N LEU A 85 -20.78 -9.06 12.02
CA LEU A 85 -19.32 -8.93 11.88
C LEU A 85 -18.91 -7.90 10.82
N LYS A 86 -19.67 -7.75 9.73
CA LYS A 86 -19.40 -6.72 8.70
C LYS A 86 -19.38 -5.31 9.27
N THR A 87 -20.13 -5.05 10.34
CA THR A 87 -20.21 -3.73 10.99
C THR A 87 -19.04 -3.44 11.92
N LYS A 88 -18.25 -4.45 12.29
CA LYS A 88 -17.16 -4.30 13.25
C LYS A 88 -15.89 -3.78 12.57
N PRO A 89 -15.11 -2.90 13.23
CA PRO A 89 -13.80 -2.53 12.73
C PRO A 89 -12.80 -3.70 12.87
N SER A 90 -11.72 -3.70 12.10
CA SER A 90 -10.64 -4.69 12.21
C SER A 90 -10.02 -4.78 13.62
N THR A 91 -10.06 -3.69 14.39
CA THR A 91 -9.63 -3.65 15.80
C THR A 91 -10.47 -4.50 16.75
N PHE A 92 -11.67 -4.94 16.33
CA PHE A 92 -12.52 -5.86 17.10
C PHE A 92 -11.81 -7.18 17.44
N TYR A 93 -10.90 -7.62 16.58
CA TYR A 93 -10.22 -8.91 16.68
C TYR A 93 -9.02 -8.92 17.62
N LYS A 94 -8.57 -7.76 18.12
CA LYS A 94 -7.27 -7.58 18.78
C LYS A 94 -7.04 -8.48 20.02
N ASP A 95 -8.11 -8.81 20.74
CA ASP A 95 -8.05 -9.56 22.01
C ASP A 95 -8.43 -11.04 21.82
N MET A 96 -8.53 -11.52 20.58
CA MET A 96 -8.95 -12.90 20.29
C MET A 96 -7.82 -13.94 20.39
N LYS A 97 -6.61 -13.50 20.71
CA LYS A 97 -5.42 -14.36 20.83
C LYS A 97 -5.63 -15.52 21.80
N ASP A 98 -6.25 -15.23 22.93
CA ASP A 98 -6.42 -16.17 24.06
C ASP A 98 -7.69 -17.01 23.96
N LEU A 99 -8.46 -16.85 22.87
CA LEU A 99 -9.66 -17.66 22.66
C LEU A 99 -9.26 -19.10 22.33
N PRO A 100 -10.01 -20.10 22.83
CA PRO A 100 -9.87 -21.47 22.36
C PRO A 100 -10.06 -21.55 20.84
N ASP A 101 -9.26 -22.36 20.18
CA ASP A 101 -9.25 -22.47 18.71
C ASP A 101 -10.61 -22.79 18.11
N TYR A 102 -11.42 -23.63 18.77
CA TYR A 102 -12.78 -23.95 18.30
C TYR A 102 -13.71 -22.72 18.30
N VAL A 103 -13.47 -21.74 19.18
CA VAL A 103 -14.20 -20.46 19.21
C VAL A 103 -13.63 -19.52 18.17
N ALA A 104 -12.31 -19.38 18.09
CA ALA A 104 -11.66 -18.44 17.17
C ALA A 104 -11.90 -18.79 15.69
N LYS A 105 -11.97 -20.10 15.37
CA LYS A 105 -12.18 -20.60 14.00
C LYS A 105 -13.42 -20.02 13.32
N LYS A 106 -14.46 -19.66 14.06
CA LYS A 106 -15.72 -19.12 13.50
C LYS A 106 -15.57 -17.72 12.89
N TYR A 107 -14.47 -17.01 13.18
CA TYR A 107 -14.19 -15.68 12.64
C TYR A 107 -13.39 -15.71 11.32
N ILE A 108 -12.77 -16.85 10.98
CA ILE A 108 -11.97 -17.00 9.75
C ILE A 108 -12.76 -16.68 8.47
N PRO A 109 -14.05 -17.06 8.33
CA PRO A 109 -14.82 -16.67 7.15
C PRO A 109 -14.98 -15.15 7.00
N ASP A 110 -15.15 -14.40 8.10
CA ASP A 110 -15.23 -12.94 8.01
C ASP A 110 -13.88 -12.30 7.66
N ILE A 111 -12.79 -12.80 8.25
CA ILE A 111 -11.43 -12.34 7.89
C ILE A 111 -11.18 -12.57 6.39
N SER A 112 -11.47 -13.77 5.89
CA SER A 112 -11.29 -14.13 4.48
C SER A 112 -12.15 -13.29 3.54
N ARG A 113 -13.41 -13.02 3.93
CA ARG A 113 -14.30 -12.09 3.20
C ARG A 113 -13.68 -10.70 3.06
N ARG A 114 -13.06 -10.17 4.13
CA ARG A 114 -12.43 -8.84 4.11
C ARG A 114 -11.22 -8.80 3.16
N TYR A 115 -10.41 -9.85 3.09
CA TYR A 115 -9.31 -9.92 2.11
C TYR A 115 -9.82 -9.90 0.67
N ILE A 116 -10.91 -10.63 0.37
CA ILE A 116 -11.54 -10.60 -0.97
C ILE A 116 -12.05 -9.18 -1.29
N GLU A 117 -12.58 -8.46 -0.31
CA GLU A 117 -13.01 -7.07 -0.51
C GLU A 117 -11.84 -6.12 -0.76
N LEU A 118 -10.71 -6.32 -0.09
CA LEU A 118 -9.50 -5.55 -0.36
C LEU A 118 -8.91 -5.87 -1.74
N GLU A 119 -8.95 -7.12 -2.21
CA GLU A 119 -8.55 -7.48 -3.58
C GLU A 119 -9.35 -6.69 -4.63
N ARG A 120 -10.66 -6.57 -4.41
CA ARG A 120 -11.52 -5.75 -5.27
C ARG A 120 -11.14 -4.27 -5.21
N ARG A 121 -10.78 -3.78 -4.03
CA ARG A 121 -10.36 -2.40 -3.81
C ARG A 121 -9.03 -2.07 -4.49
N ILE A 122 -8.08 -3.01 -4.55
CA ILE A 122 -6.81 -2.84 -5.29
C ILE A 122 -7.09 -2.45 -6.74
N LYS A 123 -8.01 -3.13 -7.42
CA LYS A 123 -8.29 -2.87 -8.84
C LYS A 123 -8.88 -1.47 -9.07
N LEU A 124 -9.75 -1.03 -8.17
CA LEU A 124 -10.29 0.33 -8.20
C LEU A 124 -9.17 1.36 -7.97
N LEU A 125 -8.27 1.10 -7.03
CA LEU A 125 -7.13 1.95 -6.73
C LEU A 125 -6.14 2.03 -7.89
N GLU A 126 -5.76 0.90 -8.49
CA GLU A 126 -4.93 0.85 -9.69
C GLU A 126 -5.54 1.70 -10.79
N SER A 127 -6.82 1.49 -11.11
CA SER A 127 -7.52 2.28 -12.15
C SER A 127 -7.57 3.76 -11.81
N THR A 128 -7.76 4.12 -10.53
CA THR A 128 -7.82 5.51 -10.08
C THR A 128 -6.46 6.19 -10.22
N LEU A 129 -5.38 5.51 -9.79
CA LEU A 129 -4.00 5.99 -9.91
C LEU A 129 -3.62 6.21 -11.37
N TRP A 130 -3.91 5.22 -12.23
CA TRP A 130 -3.59 5.31 -13.66
C TRP A 130 -4.29 6.47 -14.37
N ALA A 131 -5.50 6.83 -13.93
CA ALA A 131 -6.28 7.93 -14.48
C ALA A 131 -5.81 9.33 -14.03
N LEU A 132 -4.85 9.44 -13.09
CA LEU A 132 -4.38 10.72 -12.59
C LEU A 132 -3.67 11.54 -13.69
N PRO A 133 -4.00 12.84 -13.83
CA PRO A 133 -3.37 13.70 -14.82
C PRO A 133 -1.91 13.97 -14.43
N ARG A 134 -0.97 13.59 -15.29
CA ARG A 134 0.47 13.78 -15.08
C ARG A 134 1.17 14.07 -16.40
N GLU A 135 2.17 14.95 -16.34
CA GLU A 135 3.05 15.26 -17.47
C GLU A 135 4.38 14.54 -17.29
N ASP A 136 5.07 14.19 -18.38
CA ASP A 136 6.37 13.52 -18.29
C ASP A 136 7.40 14.41 -17.57
N ARG A 137 8.17 13.80 -16.66
CA ARG A 137 9.17 14.40 -15.79
C ARG A 137 8.62 15.52 -14.88
N SER A 138 7.37 15.37 -14.46
CA SER A 138 6.69 16.29 -13.56
C SER A 138 6.73 15.82 -12.10
N LEU A 139 6.45 16.72 -11.16
CA LEU A 139 6.33 16.35 -9.73
C LEU A 139 5.12 15.45 -9.47
N GLU A 140 4.12 15.54 -10.35
CA GLU A 140 2.93 14.72 -10.38
C GLU A 140 3.27 13.28 -10.80
N GLU A 141 4.19 13.09 -11.75
CA GLU A 141 4.73 11.77 -12.09
C GLU A 141 5.48 11.15 -10.90
N ASP A 142 6.39 11.90 -10.26
CA ASP A 142 7.10 11.42 -9.06
C ASP A 142 6.13 10.98 -7.95
N ARG A 143 5.05 11.73 -7.73
CA ARG A 143 4.03 11.39 -6.72
C ARG A 143 3.22 10.17 -7.11
N PHE A 144 2.89 10.03 -8.39
CA PHE A 144 2.24 8.85 -8.92
C PHE A 144 3.10 7.60 -8.72
N GLU A 145 4.41 7.68 -8.98
CA GLU A 145 5.36 6.59 -8.72
C GLU A 145 5.36 6.18 -7.24
N ILE A 146 5.49 7.15 -6.32
CA ILE A 146 5.51 6.85 -4.88
C ILE A 146 4.17 6.27 -4.39
N LEU A 147 3.03 6.76 -4.91
CA LEU A 147 1.71 6.20 -4.57
C LEU A 147 1.56 4.75 -5.07
N THR A 148 2.08 4.46 -6.25
CA THR A 148 2.09 3.11 -6.81
C THR A 148 3.00 2.19 -6.00
N GLU A 149 4.18 2.67 -5.58
CA GLU A 149 5.06 1.95 -4.66
C GLU A 149 4.37 1.67 -3.31
N LEU A 150 3.62 2.62 -2.77
CA LEU A 150 2.84 2.41 -1.54
C LEU A 150 1.74 1.36 -1.71
N LEU A 151 1.07 1.35 -2.86
CA LEU A 151 0.08 0.34 -3.20
C LEU A 151 0.73 -1.05 -3.27
N ASP A 152 1.81 -1.19 -4.03
CA ASP A 152 2.56 -2.45 -4.16
C ASP A 152 3.03 -2.95 -2.79
N LYS A 153 3.53 -2.04 -1.95
CA LYS A 153 3.94 -2.36 -0.58
C LYS A 153 2.79 -2.82 0.28
N ALA A 154 1.62 -2.17 0.23
CA ALA A 154 0.44 -2.64 0.94
C ALA A 154 0.01 -4.04 0.44
N CYS A 155 0.11 -4.31 -0.86
CA CYS A 155 -0.22 -5.60 -1.46
C CYS A 155 0.66 -6.76 -0.98
N GLN A 156 1.89 -6.51 -0.50
CA GLN A 156 2.73 -7.56 0.14
C GLN A 156 2.04 -8.20 1.36
N GLY A 157 1.10 -7.50 1.99
CA GLY A 157 0.31 -8.05 3.10
C GLY A 157 -0.53 -9.27 2.71
N PHE A 158 -0.89 -9.43 1.43
CA PHE A 158 -1.62 -10.61 0.94
C PHE A 158 -0.72 -11.84 0.84
N GLU A 159 0.55 -11.67 0.47
CA GLU A 159 1.54 -12.76 0.47
C GLU A 159 1.78 -13.29 1.89
N ILE A 160 1.84 -12.39 2.87
CA ILE A 160 1.96 -12.74 4.29
C ILE A 160 0.70 -13.47 4.77
N TRP A 161 -0.48 -13.00 4.35
CA TRP A 161 -1.74 -13.69 4.66
C TRP A 161 -1.76 -15.11 4.09
N ASP A 162 -1.32 -15.30 2.86
CA ASP A 162 -1.21 -16.63 2.24
C ASP A 162 -0.28 -17.56 3.05
N GLU A 163 0.85 -17.05 3.55
CA GLU A 163 1.74 -17.80 4.44
C GLU A 163 1.04 -18.21 5.75
N HIS A 164 0.26 -17.31 6.36
CA HIS A 164 -0.50 -17.61 7.57
C HIS A 164 -1.52 -18.73 7.35
N VAL A 165 -2.17 -18.74 6.19
CA VAL A 165 -3.15 -19.76 5.81
C VAL A 165 -2.47 -21.13 5.65
N GLU A 166 -1.30 -21.18 5.02
CA GLU A 166 -0.61 -22.44 4.69
C GLU A 166 0.08 -23.09 5.91
N ARG A 167 0.63 -22.29 6.82
CA ARG A 167 1.49 -22.80 7.91
C ARG A 167 0.77 -23.13 9.22
N ASN A 168 -0.56 -22.98 9.25
CA ASN A 168 -1.46 -23.49 10.29
C ASN A 168 -1.02 -23.19 11.75
N ILE A 169 -1.11 -21.93 12.15
CA ILE A 169 -0.99 -21.49 13.55
C ILE A 169 -2.36 -21.51 14.26
N LYS A 170 -2.37 -21.39 15.60
CA LYS A 170 -3.59 -21.28 16.41
C LYS A 170 -4.56 -20.25 15.82
N TYR A 171 -5.84 -20.60 15.72
CA TYR A 171 -6.85 -19.75 15.10
C TYR A 171 -7.00 -18.40 15.82
N GLY A 172 -6.89 -18.37 17.15
CA GLY A 172 -6.94 -17.12 17.92
C GLY A 172 -5.81 -16.16 17.52
N HIS A 173 -4.60 -16.68 17.37
CA HIS A 173 -3.44 -15.90 16.93
C HIS A 173 -3.60 -15.46 15.47
N ARG A 174 -4.04 -16.37 14.60
CA ARG A 174 -4.29 -16.11 13.18
C ARG A 174 -5.27 -14.96 12.99
N VAL A 175 -6.41 -14.98 13.67
CA VAL A 175 -7.43 -13.92 13.61
C VAL A 175 -6.84 -12.56 13.99
N VAL A 176 -6.04 -12.50 15.06
CA VAL A 176 -5.40 -11.24 15.50
C VAL A 176 -4.40 -10.74 14.46
N LEU A 177 -3.50 -11.61 13.98
CA LEU A 177 -2.45 -11.25 13.03
C LEU A 177 -3.03 -10.81 11.69
N GLU A 178 -3.97 -11.58 11.15
CA GLU A 178 -4.63 -11.28 9.89
C GLU A 178 -5.49 -10.02 9.96
N ALA A 179 -6.13 -9.74 11.11
CA ALA A 179 -6.83 -8.48 11.33
C ALA A 179 -5.90 -7.27 11.42
N ARG A 180 -4.68 -7.43 11.98
CA ARG A 180 -3.65 -6.39 11.97
C ARG A 180 -3.18 -6.09 10.55
N LEU A 181 -2.97 -7.11 9.73
CA LEU A 181 -2.65 -6.96 8.30
C LEU A 181 -3.79 -6.25 7.56
N LEU A 182 -5.04 -6.68 7.73
CA LEU A 182 -6.21 -6.03 7.14
C LEU A 182 -6.24 -4.53 7.48
N HIS A 183 -6.09 -4.19 8.77
CA HIS A 183 -6.08 -2.79 9.20
C HIS A 183 -4.95 -1.99 8.55
N LEU A 184 -3.75 -2.56 8.46
CA LEU A 184 -2.61 -1.91 7.82
C LEU A 184 -2.92 -1.64 6.34
N ILE A 185 -3.36 -2.65 5.59
CA ILE A 185 -3.70 -2.53 4.16
C ILE A 185 -4.81 -1.50 3.95
N GLU A 186 -5.91 -1.60 4.72
CA GLU A 186 -7.04 -0.66 4.71
C GLU A 186 -6.55 0.78 4.90
N SER A 187 -5.70 1.02 5.90
CA SER A 187 -5.19 2.37 6.19
C SER A 187 -4.38 2.97 5.04
N LYS A 188 -3.62 2.15 4.32
CA LYS A 188 -2.78 2.60 3.20
C LYS A 188 -3.64 2.89 1.98
N PHE A 189 -4.66 2.06 1.74
CA PHE A 189 -5.65 2.30 0.70
C PHE A 189 -6.42 3.61 0.95
N ASP A 190 -6.82 3.87 2.20
CA ASP A 190 -7.48 5.13 2.58
C ASP A 190 -6.59 6.35 2.31
N ILE A 191 -5.29 6.26 2.60
CA ILE A 191 -4.30 7.31 2.31
C ILE A 191 -4.21 7.57 0.80
N ILE A 192 -4.11 6.49 0.00
CA ILE A 192 -4.03 6.60 -1.47
C ILE A 192 -5.29 7.25 -2.01
N GLU A 193 -6.48 6.78 -1.64
CA GLU A 193 -7.76 7.36 -2.09
C GLU A 193 -7.88 8.84 -1.75
N LYS A 194 -7.51 9.21 -0.53
CA LYS A 194 -7.56 10.60 -0.07
C LYS A 194 -6.64 11.49 -0.90
N ILE A 195 -5.42 11.04 -1.19
CA ILE A 195 -4.47 11.80 -2.01
C ILE A 195 -4.94 11.89 -3.46
N CYS A 196 -5.44 10.79 -4.03
CA CYS A 196 -6.00 10.78 -5.39
C CYS A 196 -7.19 11.74 -5.52
N ALA A 197 -8.08 11.79 -4.53
CA ALA A 197 -9.25 12.69 -4.54
C ALA A 197 -8.86 14.18 -4.50
N GLU A 198 -7.66 14.49 -4.01
CA GLU A 198 -7.15 15.86 -3.88
C GLU A 198 -5.96 16.13 -4.81
N PHE A 199 -5.70 15.24 -5.79
CA PHE A 199 -4.47 15.26 -6.59
C PHE A 199 -4.28 16.57 -7.37
N ASP A 200 -5.36 17.12 -7.93
CA ASP A 200 -5.33 18.39 -8.66
C ASP A 200 -4.85 19.57 -7.79
N LYS A 201 -5.11 19.52 -6.47
CA LYS A 201 -4.68 20.56 -5.52
C LYS A 201 -3.17 20.56 -5.30
N LEU A 202 -2.49 19.50 -5.72
CA LEU A 202 -1.05 19.33 -5.54
C LEU A 202 -0.24 19.92 -6.72
N LYS A 203 -0.93 20.37 -7.78
CA LYS A 203 -0.29 20.80 -9.03
C LYS A 203 0.69 21.95 -8.82
N GLY A 204 1.94 21.78 -9.28
CA GLY A 204 2.94 22.85 -9.28
C GLY A 204 3.50 23.25 -7.90
N ASP A 205 3.29 22.46 -6.84
CA ASP A 205 3.91 22.70 -5.52
C ASP A 205 5.41 22.34 -5.52
N GLN A 206 6.21 23.23 -6.13
CA GLN A 206 7.68 23.15 -6.13
C GLN A 206 8.30 23.46 -4.75
N HIS A 207 7.56 24.14 -3.88
CA HIS A 207 8.09 24.61 -2.62
C HIS A 207 8.29 23.43 -1.66
N GLY A 208 7.35 22.47 -1.66
CA GLY A 208 7.46 21.21 -0.91
C GLY A 208 8.69 20.38 -1.26
N VAL A 209 9.02 20.28 -2.55
CA VAL A 209 10.15 19.49 -3.07
C VAL A 209 11.51 20.12 -2.76
N ASN A 210 11.61 21.46 -2.80
CA ASN A 210 12.88 22.16 -2.61
C ASN A 210 13.39 22.15 -1.15
N ASN A 211 12.50 22.07 -0.17
CA ASN A 211 12.91 21.90 1.24
C ASN A 211 13.26 20.44 1.59
N GLU A 212 12.95 19.46 0.74
CA GLU A 212 13.36 18.06 0.96
C GLU A 212 14.87 17.89 0.86
N ARG A 213 15.53 18.59 -0.08
CA ARG A 213 17.00 18.60 -0.21
C ARG A 213 17.67 19.28 0.99
N GLU A 214 17.07 20.35 1.50
CA GLU A 214 17.65 21.11 2.62
C GLU A 214 17.56 20.39 3.96
N VAL A 215 16.53 19.58 4.19
CA VAL A 215 16.36 18.79 5.44
C VAL A 215 17.31 17.59 5.48
N LEU A 216 17.63 16.99 4.34
CA LEU A 216 18.65 15.93 4.25
C LEU A 216 20.06 16.51 4.45
N ASP A 217 20.38 17.67 3.88
CA ASP A 217 21.70 18.30 4.04
C ASP A 217 21.95 18.83 5.46
N LYS A 218 20.90 19.32 6.16
CA LYS A 218 21.05 19.89 7.51
C LYS A 218 21.01 18.85 8.64
N ASN A 219 20.48 17.64 8.40
CA ASN A 219 20.37 16.59 9.44
C ASN A 219 21.40 15.46 9.34
N LEU A 220 22.24 15.44 8.29
CA LEU A 220 23.34 14.47 8.19
C LEU A 220 24.37 14.51 9.36
N PRO A 221 24.61 15.62 10.09
CA PRO A 221 25.56 15.61 11.21
C PRO A 221 25.02 14.97 12.50
N ALA A 222 23.70 14.79 12.66
CA ALA A 222 23.10 14.39 13.93
C ALA A 222 23.10 12.87 14.21
N LEU A 223 23.56 12.05 13.25
CA LEU A 223 23.73 10.59 13.39
C LEU A 223 25.18 10.17 13.70
N ARG A 224 26.07 11.12 14.03
CA ARG A 224 27.43 10.79 14.49
C ARG A 224 27.44 10.54 15.99
N ILE A 225 27.14 9.28 16.32
CA ILE A 225 27.40 8.55 17.57
C ILE A 225 28.38 9.28 18.52
N GLU A 226 27.86 9.86 19.60
CA GLU A 226 28.64 10.12 20.80
C GLU A 226 28.82 8.79 21.56
N ASN A 227 29.97 8.15 21.36
CA ASN A 227 30.45 7.10 22.25
C ASN A 227 31.38 7.74 23.28
N THR A 228 30.87 8.04 24.48
CA THR A 228 31.70 8.06 25.70
C THR A 228 30.94 7.42 26.86
N PRO A 229 31.59 6.55 27.67
CA PRO A 229 30.93 5.89 28.79
C PRO A 229 31.12 6.72 30.07
N SER A 230 30.03 7.02 30.77
CA SER A 230 30.11 7.48 32.16
C SER A 230 28.82 7.18 32.92
N SER A 231 29.03 6.47 34.02
CA SER A 231 28.13 6.07 35.10
C SER A 231 27.29 7.18 35.73
N ASN A 232 26.00 6.92 36.00
CA ASN A 232 25.35 6.90 37.34
C ASN A 232 23.83 7.14 37.30
N GLU A 233 23.15 6.30 38.09
CA GLU A 233 21.88 6.43 38.83
C GLU A 233 20.80 7.47 38.49
N SER A 234 19.58 6.91 38.33
CA SER A 234 18.28 7.41 38.83
C SER A 234 17.71 8.72 38.27
N SER A 235 16.60 8.61 37.54
CA SER A 235 15.29 9.12 37.97
C SER A 235 14.27 9.12 36.83
N ASN A 236 13.05 8.83 37.23
CA ASN A 236 11.81 8.69 36.48
C ASN A 236 11.32 10.03 35.89
N VAL A 237 11.31 10.21 34.55
CA VAL A 237 10.38 11.15 33.88
C VAL A 237 10.07 10.68 32.45
N LYS A 238 8.81 10.27 32.25
CA LYS A 238 7.97 10.40 31.04
C LYS A 238 8.69 10.57 29.68
N SER A 239 8.66 9.52 28.88
CA SER A 239 8.55 9.65 27.42
C SER A 239 7.63 8.58 26.84
N LYS A 240 6.36 8.64 27.25
CA LYS A 240 5.26 8.14 26.41
C LYS A 240 4.99 9.22 25.36
N ARG A 241 5.85 9.32 24.33
CA ARG A 241 5.48 10.07 23.13
C ARG A 241 4.57 9.19 22.31
N ASN A 242 3.29 9.56 22.36
CA ASN A 242 2.21 8.98 21.61
C ASN A 242 2.56 8.98 20.12
N VAL A 243 2.52 7.80 19.50
CA VAL A 243 2.52 7.59 18.04
C VAL A 243 1.32 8.29 17.37
N ARG A 244 0.33 8.76 18.15
CA ARG A 244 -0.86 9.49 17.67
C ARG A 244 -0.62 10.95 17.27
N GLU A 245 0.54 11.55 17.52
CA GLU A 245 0.79 12.96 17.16
C GLU A 245 1.25 13.20 15.72
N TYR A 246 1.54 12.17 14.93
CA TYR A 246 1.88 12.34 13.51
C TYR A 246 0.67 12.54 12.59
N CYS A 247 -0.56 12.48 13.12
CA CYS A 247 -1.78 12.73 12.36
C CYS A 247 -2.05 14.24 12.09
N PHE A 248 -1.17 15.14 12.56
CA PHE A 248 -1.35 16.59 12.44
C PHE A 248 -0.59 17.26 11.27
N ILE A 249 -0.19 16.50 10.25
CA ILE A 249 0.43 17.05 9.03
C ILE A 249 -0.52 16.88 7.85
N PHE A 250 -1.68 17.56 7.91
CA PHE A 250 -2.52 17.77 6.72
C PHE A 250 -2.69 19.26 6.39
N GLU A 251 -2.06 20.17 7.15
CA GLU A 251 -2.15 21.63 6.89
C GLU A 251 -1.06 22.17 5.97
N THR A 252 -0.09 21.35 5.54
CA THR A 252 0.90 21.76 4.55
C THR A 252 1.03 20.72 3.46
N HIS A 253 0.53 21.04 2.26
CA HIS A 253 0.73 20.29 1.00
C HIS A 253 2.21 19.94 0.70
N PHE A 254 3.09 20.63 1.42
CA PHE A 254 4.53 20.70 1.34
C PHE A 254 5.32 19.40 1.65
N PHE A 255 4.72 18.34 2.22
CA PHE A 255 5.46 17.14 2.67
C PHE A 255 4.90 15.79 2.22
N ILE A 256 4.04 15.76 1.20
CA ILE A 256 3.32 14.54 0.80
C ILE A 256 4.27 13.41 0.37
N ALA A 257 5.32 13.70 -0.40
CA ALA A 257 6.26 12.65 -0.84
C ALA A 257 7.05 12.05 0.34
N GLN A 258 7.49 12.86 1.29
CA GLN A 258 8.14 12.36 2.51
C GLN A 258 7.18 11.56 3.39
N PHE A 259 5.94 12.01 3.53
CA PHE A 259 4.89 11.29 4.24
C PHE A 259 4.63 9.93 3.60
N LEU A 260 4.47 9.86 2.28
CA LEU A 260 4.28 8.59 1.57
C LEU A 260 5.47 7.64 1.73
N ARG A 261 6.71 8.15 1.61
CA ARG A 261 7.93 7.35 1.88
C ARG A 261 8.00 6.88 3.33
N TYR A 262 7.50 7.67 4.28
CA TYR A 262 7.37 7.24 5.67
C TYR A 262 6.35 6.10 5.79
N GLU A 263 5.19 6.21 5.15
CA GLU A 263 4.16 5.16 5.16
C GLU A 263 4.64 3.86 4.51
N ILE A 264 5.45 3.93 3.44
CA ILE A 264 6.12 2.76 2.85
C ILE A 264 7.01 2.06 3.88
N ARG A 265 7.89 2.81 4.55
CA ARG A 265 8.75 2.24 5.62
C ARG A 265 7.95 1.75 6.82
N HIS A 266 6.83 2.38 7.10
CA HIS A 266 5.93 1.94 8.16
C HIS A 266 5.32 0.58 7.82
N CYS A 267 4.96 0.30 6.56
CA CYS A 267 4.58 -1.04 6.12
C CYS A 267 5.69 -2.06 6.41
N ASP A 268 6.94 -1.79 6.02
CA ASP A 268 8.06 -2.72 6.25
C ASP A 268 8.24 -3.04 7.75
N LEU A 269 8.15 -2.02 8.62
CA LEU A 269 8.22 -2.20 10.08
C LEU A 269 7.08 -3.08 10.58
N MET A 270 5.84 -2.77 10.17
CA MET A 270 4.67 -3.51 10.63
C MET A 270 4.63 -4.95 10.12
N PHE A 271 5.05 -5.19 8.88
CA PHE A 271 5.20 -6.55 8.35
C PHE A 271 6.25 -7.34 9.12
N THR A 272 7.36 -6.71 9.49
CA THR A 272 8.38 -7.35 10.34
C THR A 272 7.81 -7.74 11.70
N GLU A 273 7.09 -6.84 12.37
CA GLU A 273 6.47 -7.12 13.67
C GLU A 273 5.41 -8.24 13.59
N ILE A 274 4.58 -8.22 12.55
CA ILE A 274 3.55 -9.22 12.32
C ILE A 274 4.21 -10.58 12.02
N HIS A 275 5.24 -10.61 11.18
CA HIS A 275 5.96 -11.82 10.84
C HIS A 275 6.71 -12.40 12.05
N GLU A 276 7.34 -11.56 12.87
CA GLU A 276 7.95 -12.01 14.14
C GLU A 276 6.92 -12.67 15.06
N SER A 277 5.76 -12.04 15.19
CA SER A 277 4.63 -12.55 15.99
C SER A 277 4.06 -13.85 15.42
N PHE A 278 4.02 -13.97 14.10
CA PHE A 278 3.66 -15.19 13.40
C PHE A 278 4.66 -16.31 13.68
N LEU A 279 5.97 -16.05 13.56
CA LEU A 279 7.01 -17.03 13.86
C LEU A 279 6.95 -17.49 15.32
N LYS A 280 6.73 -16.58 16.28
CA LYS A 280 6.53 -16.95 17.67
C LYS A 280 5.31 -17.84 17.85
N SER A 281 4.19 -17.54 17.18
CA SER A 281 3.00 -18.41 17.18
C SER A 281 3.28 -19.79 16.61
N TYR A 282 4.02 -19.86 15.50
CA TYR A 282 4.37 -21.09 14.80
C TYR A 282 5.33 -21.97 15.60
N LEU A 283 6.27 -21.35 16.33
CA LEU A 283 7.22 -22.02 17.21
C LEU A 283 6.70 -22.23 18.64
N GLU A 284 5.43 -21.95 18.89
CA GLU A 284 4.78 -22.05 20.22
C GLU A 284 5.46 -21.21 21.32
N MET A 285 6.01 -20.05 20.94
CA MET A 285 6.60 -19.06 21.83
C MET A 285 5.61 -17.98 22.23
N ASP A 286 5.80 -17.40 23.42
CA ASP A 286 4.98 -16.30 23.95
C ASP A 286 5.24 -14.97 23.23
N TRP A 287 4.19 -14.16 23.07
CA TRP A 287 4.27 -12.78 22.59
C TRP A 287 3.02 -11.96 22.93
#